data_AF-X8H391-F1
#
_entry.id   AF-X8H391-F1
#
_cell.length_a   1.000
_cell.length_b   1.000
_cell.length_c   1.000
_cell.angle_alpha   90.00
_cell.angle_beta   90.00
_cell.angle_gamma   90.00
#
_symmetry.space_group_name_H-M   'P 1'
#
loop_
_entity.id
_entity.type
_entity.pdbx_description
1 polymer ?
#
loop_
_entity_poly.entity_id
_entity_poly.type
_entity_poly.pdbx_seq_one_letter_code
_entity_poly.pdbx_strand_id
1 'polypeptide(L)'
;MHNDLLEYKNKYRKLIIYILLTIFISLIFGGILSWSIYYFKTFSLIPNQSDIISLFGSISSGIIGGVGTIIAVLLSISKTDEIQRLHELEYKKEKQQLFSREIMDLISKYITDISGYYYGCRRQVYLQDKLNSTTNELEKITLKNELEKLTINRSTAIECRYSLILRLQDIKSAEVLLKYLNKVHNQISINEDIKEKEFNQHIENLLAITYNFCRSYIDVSALN
;
A
#
# COMPACT_ATOMS: atom_id res chain seq x y z
N MET A 1 -16.09 -12.86 -4.83
CA MET A 1 -14.75 -13.10 -4.24
C MET A 1 -14.72 -14.17 -3.15
N HIS A 2 -15.45 -14.06 -2.03
CA HIS A 2 -15.42 -15.12 -0.99
C HIS A 2 -16.09 -16.44 -1.45
N ASN A 3 -17.17 -16.34 -2.25
CA ASN A 3 -17.86 -17.51 -2.81
C ASN A 3 -17.02 -18.24 -3.88
N ASP A 4 -16.24 -17.52 -4.69
CA ASP A 4 -15.42 -18.11 -5.76
C ASP A 4 -14.22 -18.90 -5.20
N LEU A 5 -13.63 -18.43 -4.09
CA LEU A 5 -12.56 -19.14 -3.36
C LEU A 5 -13.08 -20.42 -2.69
N LEU A 6 -14.30 -20.39 -2.16
CA LEU A 6 -14.97 -21.55 -1.56
C LEU A 6 -15.30 -22.60 -2.63
N GLU A 7 -15.79 -22.16 -3.80
CA GLU A 7 -16.10 -23.04 -4.93
C GLU A 7 -14.83 -23.71 -5.49
N TYR A 8 -13.75 -22.94 -5.63
CA TYR A 8 -12.45 -23.43 -6.04
C TYR A 8 -11.93 -24.49 -5.05
N LYS A 9 -11.87 -24.17 -3.76
CA LYS A 9 -11.42 -25.09 -2.70
C LYS A 9 -12.23 -26.39 -2.66
N ASN A 10 -13.54 -26.32 -2.92
CA ASN A 10 -14.41 -27.50 -2.95
C ASN A 10 -14.16 -28.38 -4.19
N LYS A 11 -13.77 -27.78 -5.32
CA LYS A 11 -13.37 -28.50 -6.53
C LYS A 11 -12.05 -29.27 -6.33
N TYR A 12 -11.04 -28.66 -5.68
CA TYR A 12 -9.79 -29.37 -5.33
C TYR A 12 -10.02 -30.48 -4.32
N ARG A 13 -10.88 -30.27 -3.32
CA ARG A 13 -11.25 -31.31 -2.37
C ARG A 13 -11.88 -32.52 -3.06
N LYS A 14 -12.80 -32.31 -4.02
CA LYS A 14 -13.39 -33.39 -4.82
C LYS A 14 -12.34 -34.09 -5.69
N LEU A 15 -11.42 -33.34 -6.29
CA LEU A 15 -10.33 -33.90 -7.10
C LEU A 15 -9.38 -34.78 -6.27
N ILE A 16 -8.99 -34.32 -5.07
CA ILE A 16 -8.13 -35.08 -4.15
C ILE A 16 -8.82 -36.36 -3.69
N ILE A 17 -10.12 -36.30 -3.36
CA ILE A 17 -10.90 -37.49 -3.00
C ILE A 17 -10.95 -38.48 -4.17
N TYR A 18 -11.14 -38.01 -5.40
CA TYR A 18 -11.16 -38.86 -6.59
C TYR A 18 -9.81 -39.55 -6.81
N ILE A 19 -8.70 -38.81 -6.68
CA ILE A 19 -7.35 -39.37 -6.79
C ILE A 19 -7.10 -40.45 -5.72
N LEU A 20 -7.44 -40.17 -4.46
CA LEU A 20 -7.32 -41.15 -3.37
C LEU A 20 -8.17 -42.41 -3.62
N LEU A 21 -9.39 -42.22 -4.13
CA LEU A 21 -10.30 -43.32 -4.48
C LEU A 21 -9.70 -44.19 -5.61
N THR A 22 -9.14 -43.56 -6.65
CA THR A 22 -8.49 -44.30 -7.74
C THR A 22 -7.25 -45.08 -7.29
N ILE A 23 -6.45 -44.52 -6.38
CA ILE A 23 -5.30 -45.22 -5.78
C ILE A 23 -5.78 -46.42 -4.96
N PHE A 24 -6.84 -46.23 -4.16
CA PHE A 24 -7.42 -47.29 -3.33
C PHE A 24 -7.98 -48.45 -4.18
N ILE A 25 -8.71 -48.13 -5.25
CA ILE A 25 -9.21 -49.12 -6.21
C ILE A 25 -8.05 -49.84 -6.91
N SER A 26 -7.00 -49.12 -7.30
CA SER A 26 -5.81 -49.73 -7.91
C SER A 26 -5.08 -50.68 -6.96
N LEU A 27 -5.03 -50.38 -5.66
CA LEU A 27 -4.44 -51.26 -4.65
C LEU A 27 -5.28 -52.53 -4.44
N ILE A 28 -6.60 -52.40 -4.37
CA ILE A 28 -7.52 -53.55 -4.29
C ILE A 28 -7.38 -54.43 -5.53
N PHE A 29 -7.34 -53.83 -6.72
CA PHE A 29 -7.19 -54.56 -7.97
C PHE A 29 -5.85 -55.30 -8.04
N GLY A 30 -4.76 -54.68 -7.58
CA GLY A 30 -3.46 -55.33 -7.44
C GLY A 30 -3.48 -56.52 -6.46
N GLY A 31 -4.21 -56.40 -5.35
CA GLY A 31 -4.44 -57.49 -4.40
C GLY A 31 -5.20 -58.67 -5.01
N ILE A 32 -6.26 -58.39 -5.77
CA ILE A 32 -7.06 -59.41 -6.48
C ILE A 32 -6.23 -60.13 -7.56
N LEU A 33 -5.44 -59.38 -8.33
CA LEU A 33 -4.51 -59.94 -9.32
C LEU A 33 -3.43 -60.81 -8.66
N SER A 34 -2.83 -60.34 -7.58
CA SER A 34 -1.82 -61.10 -6.82
C SER A 34 -2.41 -62.40 -6.25
N TRP A 35 -3.62 -62.35 -5.69
CA TRP A 35 -4.36 -63.52 -5.23
C TRP A 35 -4.67 -64.48 -6.38
N SER A 36 -5.06 -63.95 -7.55
CA SER A 36 -5.39 -64.75 -8.74
C SER A 36 -4.15 -65.43 -9.31
N ILE A 37 -2.99 -64.75 -9.32
CA ILE A 37 -1.68 -65.33 -9.69
C ILE A 37 -1.27 -66.41 -8.69
N TYR A 38 -1.47 -66.19 -7.39
CA TYR A 38 -1.21 -67.20 -6.35
C TYR A 38 -2.07 -68.46 -6.57
N TYR A 39 -3.35 -68.29 -6.86
CA TYR A 39 -4.29 -69.37 -7.15
C TYR A 39 -3.92 -70.13 -8.45
N PHE A 40 -3.50 -69.42 -9.50
CA PHE A 40 -2.99 -70.02 -10.74
C PHE A 40 -1.65 -70.75 -10.54
N LYS A 41 -0.78 -70.23 -9.68
CA LYS A 41 0.52 -70.86 -9.32
C LYS A 41 0.34 -72.21 -8.62
N THR A 42 -0.77 -72.42 -7.91
CA THR A 42 -1.14 -73.73 -7.36
C THR A 42 -1.46 -74.76 -8.45
N PHE A 43 -1.83 -74.32 -9.66
CA PHE A 43 -2.16 -75.18 -10.80
C PHE A 43 -1.03 -75.33 -11.84
N SER A 44 -0.07 -74.39 -11.90
CA SER A 44 1.04 -74.43 -12.85
C SER A 44 2.41 -74.29 -12.15
N LEU A 45 3.21 -75.36 -12.18
CA LEU A 45 4.63 -75.37 -11.83
C LEU A 45 5.42 -74.47 -12.81
N ILE A 46 5.53 -73.18 -12.51
CA ILE A 46 6.42 -72.25 -13.22
C ILE A 46 7.37 -71.61 -12.18
N PRO A 47 8.70 -71.79 -12.31
CA PRO A 47 9.68 -71.12 -11.47
C PRO A 47 10.06 -69.76 -12.08
N ASN A 48 9.91 -68.69 -11.28
CA ASN A 48 10.83 -67.54 -11.14
C ASN A 48 10.08 -66.36 -10.52
N GLN A 49 10.32 -66.15 -9.22
CA GLN A 49 9.54 -65.27 -8.35
C GLN A 49 10.19 -63.88 -8.17
N SER A 50 11.46 -63.72 -8.54
CA SER A 50 12.26 -62.51 -8.29
C SER A 50 11.97 -61.35 -9.25
N ASP A 51 11.80 -61.64 -10.54
CA ASP A 51 11.77 -60.61 -11.58
C ASP A 51 10.41 -59.90 -11.65
N ILE A 52 9.35 -60.61 -11.29
CA ILE A 52 7.99 -60.08 -11.26
C ILE A 52 7.79 -59.16 -10.03
N ILE A 53 8.32 -59.55 -8.87
CA ILE A 53 8.24 -58.73 -7.63
C ILE A 53 9.08 -57.46 -7.75
N SER A 54 10.25 -57.51 -8.39
CA SER A 54 11.06 -56.31 -8.65
C SER A 54 10.45 -55.39 -9.73
N LEU A 55 9.80 -55.97 -10.76
CA LEU A 55 9.07 -55.22 -11.79
C LEU A 55 7.81 -54.53 -11.23
N PHE A 56 7.02 -55.20 -10.39
CA PHE A 56 5.86 -54.57 -9.74
C PHE A 56 6.27 -53.59 -8.62
N GLY A 57 7.40 -53.81 -7.94
CA GLY A 57 7.99 -52.86 -7.00
C GLY A 57 8.48 -51.56 -7.66
N SER A 58 9.05 -51.64 -8.87
CA SER A 58 9.48 -50.47 -9.64
C SER A 58 8.32 -49.69 -10.27
N ILE A 59 7.29 -50.37 -10.77
CA ILE A 59 6.07 -49.72 -11.32
C ILE A 59 5.27 -49.02 -10.21
N SER A 60 5.11 -49.66 -9.04
CA SER A 60 4.39 -49.07 -7.90
C SER A 60 5.12 -47.89 -7.27
N SER A 61 6.46 -47.95 -7.14
CA SER A 61 7.26 -46.81 -6.67
C SER A 61 7.31 -45.65 -7.68
N GLY A 62 7.31 -45.93 -8.98
CA GLY A 62 7.24 -44.91 -10.04
C GLY A 62 5.91 -44.15 -10.07
N ILE A 63 4.78 -44.84 -9.89
CA ILE A 63 3.44 -44.23 -9.83
C ILE A 63 3.30 -43.36 -8.56
N ILE A 64 3.75 -43.85 -7.41
CA ILE A 64 3.70 -43.10 -6.13
C ILE A 64 4.60 -41.86 -6.19
N GLY A 65 5.80 -41.97 -6.79
CA GLY A 65 6.70 -40.83 -7.01
C GLY A 65 6.13 -39.79 -7.98
N GLY A 66 5.47 -40.24 -9.06
CA GLY A 66 4.79 -39.36 -10.01
C GLY A 66 3.62 -38.58 -9.40
N VAL A 67 2.76 -39.26 -8.63
CA VAL A 67 1.63 -38.61 -7.92
C VAL A 67 2.14 -37.61 -6.88
N GLY A 68 3.17 -37.98 -6.10
CA GLY A 68 3.81 -37.07 -5.13
C GLY A 68 4.38 -35.81 -5.80
N THR A 69 5.02 -35.97 -6.97
CA THR A 69 5.56 -34.85 -7.76
C THR A 69 4.44 -33.91 -8.24
N ILE A 70 3.34 -34.46 -8.74
CA ILE A 70 2.19 -33.65 -9.18
C ILE A 70 1.57 -32.87 -8.00
N ILE A 71 1.42 -33.51 -6.84
CA ILE A 71 0.92 -32.84 -5.63
C ILE A 71 1.88 -31.73 -5.18
N ALA A 72 3.19 -31.98 -5.19
CA ALA A 72 4.20 -30.98 -4.85
C ALA A 72 4.18 -29.80 -5.83
N VAL A 73 4.06 -30.04 -7.13
CA VAL A 73 3.92 -28.99 -8.15
C VAL A 73 2.64 -28.18 -7.93
N LEU A 74 1.50 -28.82 -7.67
CA LEU A 74 0.23 -28.11 -7.40
C LEU A 74 0.29 -27.25 -6.13
N LEU A 75 0.88 -27.76 -5.05
CA LEU A 75 1.11 -26.99 -3.83
C LEU A 75 2.10 -25.84 -4.06
N SER A 76 3.14 -26.07 -4.86
CA SER A 76 4.11 -25.03 -5.22
C SER A 76 3.45 -23.91 -6.00
N ILE A 77 2.70 -24.21 -7.07
CA ILE A 77 1.95 -23.23 -7.85
C ILE A 77 0.99 -22.44 -6.95
N SER A 78 0.22 -23.12 -6.09
CA SER A 78 -0.70 -22.44 -5.17
C SER A 78 0.00 -21.47 -4.22
N LYS A 79 1.18 -21.84 -3.69
CA LYS A 79 1.98 -20.95 -2.84
C LYS A 79 2.59 -19.80 -3.64
N THR A 80 3.05 -20.06 -4.86
CA THR A 80 3.60 -19.02 -5.75
C THR A 80 2.53 -17.99 -6.10
N ASP A 81 1.31 -18.42 -6.43
CA ASP A 81 0.18 -17.53 -6.72
C ASP A 81 -0.18 -16.66 -5.50
N GLU A 82 -0.16 -17.24 -4.29
CA GLU A 82 -0.41 -16.52 -3.05
C GLU A 82 0.69 -15.48 -2.78
N ILE A 83 1.96 -15.86 -2.92
CA ILE A 83 3.11 -14.96 -2.74
C ILE A 83 3.06 -13.82 -3.76
N GLN A 84 2.74 -14.09 -5.03
CA GLN A 84 2.61 -13.05 -6.05
C GLN A 84 1.52 -12.04 -5.69
N ARG A 85 0.34 -12.50 -5.27
CA ARG A 85 -0.74 -11.60 -4.82
C ARG A 85 -0.34 -10.77 -3.60
N LEU A 86 0.34 -11.38 -2.63
CA LEU A 86 0.82 -10.65 -1.45
C LEU A 86 1.84 -9.58 -1.84
N HIS A 87 2.79 -9.90 -2.72
CA HIS A 87 3.76 -8.94 -3.25
C HIS A 87 3.07 -7.79 -4.00
N GLU A 88 2.05 -8.06 -4.82
CA GLU A 88 1.27 -7.02 -5.52
C GLU A 88 0.53 -6.10 -4.53
N LEU A 89 -0.09 -6.66 -3.49
CA LEU A 89 -0.76 -5.89 -2.45
C LEU A 89 0.23 -5.03 -1.64
N GLU A 90 1.37 -5.60 -1.27
CA GLU A 90 2.42 -4.88 -0.55
C GLU A 90 3.01 -3.75 -1.39
N TYR A 91 3.30 -4.02 -2.66
CA TYR A 91 3.78 -3.01 -3.61
C TYR A 91 2.78 -1.87 -3.81
N LYS A 92 1.48 -2.19 -3.96
CA LYS A 92 0.41 -1.20 -4.07
C LYS A 92 0.33 -0.32 -2.82
N LYS A 93 0.40 -0.93 -1.63
CA LYS A 93 0.39 -0.23 -0.35
C LYS A 93 1.62 0.67 -0.17
N GLU A 94 2.81 0.18 -0.51
CA GLU A 94 4.05 0.97 -0.45
C GLU A 94 3.97 2.20 -1.36
N LYS A 95 3.49 2.03 -2.60
CA LYS A 95 3.29 3.13 -3.55
C LYS A 95 2.33 4.19 -3.00
N GLN A 96 1.28 3.79 -2.30
CA GLN A 96 0.31 4.72 -1.70
C GLN A 96 0.85 5.43 -0.47
N GLN A 97 1.64 4.74 0.35
CA GLN A 97 2.35 5.34 1.47
C GLN A 97 3.39 6.35 0.96
N LEU A 98 4.11 6.04 -0.12
CA LEU A 98 5.04 6.97 -0.76
C LEU A 98 4.32 8.21 -1.26
N PHE A 99 3.23 8.04 -2.02
CA PHE A 99 2.41 9.16 -2.48
C PHE A 99 1.91 10.03 -1.32
N SER A 100 1.39 9.42 -0.25
CA SER A 100 0.89 10.14 0.93
C SER A 100 2.00 10.92 1.64
N ARG A 101 3.22 10.35 1.72
CA ARG A 101 4.40 11.05 2.26
C ARG A 101 4.77 12.26 1.42
N GLU A 102 4.77 12.15 0.09
CA GLU A 102 5.04 13.28 -0.80
C GLU A 102 4.05 14.43 -0.60
N ILE A 103 2.76 14.13 -0.40
CA ILE A 103 1.74 15.15 -0.12
C ILE A 103 1.99 15.81 1.25
N MET A 104 2.31 15.03 2.28
CA MET A 104 2.64 15.55 3.61
C MET A 104 3.87 16.47 3.57
N ASP A 105 4.93 16.08 2.85
CA ASP A 105 6.14 16.87 2.70
C ASP A 105 5.85 18.21 1.99
N LEU A 106 5.06 18.19 0.92
CA LEU A 106 4.65 19.41 0.21
C LEU A 106 3.81 20.33 1.09
N ILE A 107 2.84 19.79 1.84
CA ILE A 107 2.03 20.58 2.77
C ILE A 107 2.87 21.14 3.92
N SER A 108 3.82 20.38 4.45
CA SER A 108 4.71 20.83 5.52
C SER A 108 5.58 22.02 5.06
N LYS A 109 6.19 21.89 3.87
CA LYS A 109 6.96 22.99 3.25
C LYS A 109 6.08 24.21 2.98
N TYR A 110 4.89 23.99 2.42
CA TYR A 110 3.89 25.03 2.19
C TYR A 110 3.55 25.78 3.49
N ILE A 111 3.20 25.05 4.56
CA ILE A 111 2.80 25.62 5.85
C ILE A 111 3.94 26.44 6.45
N THR A 112 5.16 25.92 6.39
CA THR A 112 6.34 26.62 6.92
C THR A 112 6.53 27.97 6.24
N ASP A 113 6.53 27.98 4.92
CA ASP A 113 6.78 29.18 4.12
C ASP A 113 5.60 30.18 4.20
N ILE A 114 4.35 29.70 4.13
CA ILE A 114 3.17 30.59 4.22
C ILE A 114 3.00 31.20 5.62
N SER A 115 3.41 30.48 6.67
CA SER A 115 3.42 31.02 8.03
C SER A 115 4.52 32.05 8.18
N GLY A 116 5.72 31.78 7.66
CA GLY A 116 6.81 32.75 7.60
C GLY A 116 6.40 34.04 6.89
N TYR A 117 5.71 33.92 5.75
CA TYR A 117 5.13 35.05 5.04
C TYR A 117 4.14 35.85 5.91
N TYR A 118 3.15 35.18 6.51
CA TYR A 118 2.13 35.83 7.34
C TYR A 118 2.75 36.60 8.53
N TYR A 119 3.66 35.97 9.27
CA TYR A 119 4.33 36.63 10.39
C TYR A 119 5.30 37.73 9.94
N GLY A 120 5.95 37.54 8.80
CA GLY A 120 6.79 38.55 8.16
C GLY A 120 6.01 39.82 7.85
N CYS A 121 4.86 39.71 7.18
CA CYS A 121 3.98 40.85 6.89
C CYS A 121 3.57 41.59 8.18
N ARG A 122 3.15 40.87 9.22
CA ARG A 122 2.79 41.50 10.51
C ARG A 122 3.97 42.20 11.18
N ARG A 123 5.16 41.59 11.14
CA ARG A 123 6.39 42.20 11.67
C ARG A 123 6.71 43.49 10.91
N GLN A 124 6.53 43.51 9.60
CA GLN A 124 6.75 44.69 8.77
C GLN A 124 5.83 45.85 9.19
N VAL A 125 4.52 45.58 9.31
CA VAL A 125 3.54 46.58 9.76
C VAL A 125 3.90 47.11 11.13
N TYR A 126 4.18 46.22 12.09
CA TYR A 126 4.60 46.62 13.44
C TYR A 126 5.86 47.51 13.44
N LEU A 127 6.89 47.13 12.67
CA LEU A 127 8.12 47.91 12.56
C LEU A 127 7.87 49.27 11.91
N GLN A 128 7.01 49.33 10.89
CA GLN A 128 6.65 50.57 10.20
C GLN A 128 5.87 51.51 11.12
N ASP A 129 4.88 51.01 11.86
CA ASP A 129 4.11 51.78 12.83
C ASP A 129 5.01 52.31 13.94
N LYS A 130 5.89 51.46 14.46
CA LYS A 130 6.86 51.86 15.48
C LYS A 130 7.80 52.93 14.96
N LEU A 131 8.35 52.77 13.75
CA LEU A 131 9.22 53.75 13.10
C LEU A 131 8.53 55.11 12.92
N ASN A 132 7.25 55.11 12.53
CA ASN A 132 6.45 56.31 12.35
C ASN A 132 6.16 57.03 13.69
N SER A 133 6.01 56.26 14.78
CA SER A 133 5.70 56.79 16.12
C SER A 133 6.92 57.22 16.93
N THR A 134 8.10 56.66 16.66
CA THR A 134 9.34 56.94 17.41
C THR A 134 9.90 58.32 17.07
N THR A 135 10.29 59.08 18.09
CA THR A 135 10.99 60.38 17.94
C THR A 135 12.50 60.29 18.11
N ASN A 136 13.01 59.18 18.65
CA ASN A 136 14.43 58.93 18.88
C ASN A 136 15.14 58.53 17.56
N GLU A 137 16.06 59.38 17.09
CA GLU A 137 16.79 59.17 15.83
C GLU A 137 17.65 57.89 15.79
N LEU A 138 18.26 57.50 16.92
CA LEU A 138 19.05 56.26 16.99
C LEU A 138 18.14 55.02 16.86
N GLU A 139 16.96 55.06 17.46
CA GLU A 139 15.97 54.00 17.35
C GLU A 139 15.40 53.94 15.92
N LYS A 140 15.16 55.08 15.27
CA LYS A 140 14.75 55.11 13.85
C LYS A 140 15.76 54.42 12.94
N ILE A 141 17.05 54.67 13.13
CA ILE A 141 18.11 54.02 12.34
C ILE A 141 18.05 52.49 12.53
N THR A 142 17.92 52.03 13.78
CA THR A 142 17.80 50.60 14.09
C THR A 142 16.57 49.97 13.42
N LEU A 143 15.40 50.61 13.52
CA LEU A 143 14.16 50.12 12.91
C LEU A 143 14.22 50.09 11.38
N LYS A 144 14.83 51.10 10.74
CA LYS A 144 15.07 51.09 9.29
C LYS A 144 15.96 49.93 8.87
N ASN A 145 17.07 49.71 9.59
CA ASN A 145 17.97 48.58 9.34
C ASN A 145 17.27 47.23 9.51
N GLU A 146 16.36 47.09 10.49
CA GLU A 146 15.55 45.88 10.65
C GLU A 146 14.57 45.68 9.49
N LEU A 147 13.88 46.75 9.05
CA LEU A 147 12.98 46.70 7.90
C LEU A 147 13.70 46.32 6.60
N GLU A 148 14.89 46.88 6.36
CA GLU A 148 15.70 46.57 5.18
C GLU A 148 16.17 45.11 5.14
N LYS A 149 16.43 44.52 6.31
CA LYS A 149 16.82 43.10 6.43
C LYS A 149 15.63 42.15 6.34
N LEU A 150 14.40 42.63 6.51
CA LEU A 150 13.20 41.81 6.54
C LEU A 150 12.87 41.31 5.12
N THR A 151 13.18 40.05 4.86
CA THR A 151 12.86 39.41 3.58
C THR A 151 11.53 38.67 3.70
N ILE A 152 10.49 39.17 3.03
CA ILE A 152 9.15 38.57 3.05
C ILE A 152 8.83 38.06 1.66
N ASN A 153 8.71 36.75 1.52
CA ASN A 153 8.26 36.11 0.30
C ASN A 153 7.45 34.86 0.63
N ARG A 154 6.78 34.30 -0.38
CA ARG A 154 6.00 33.07 -0.27
C ARG A 154 6.19 32.17 -1.49
N SER A 155 7.36 32.25 -2.12
CA SER A 155 7.61 31.56 -3.40
C SER A 155 7.56 30.04 -3.24
N THR A 156 8.11 29.51 -2.14
CA THR A 156 8.06 28.08 -1.83
C THR A 156 6.62 27.61 -1.62
N ALA A 157 5.79 28.39 -0.92
CA ALA A 157 4.38 28.10 -0.74
C ALA A 157 3.62 28.14 -2.08
N ILE A 158 3.93 29.08 -2.96
CA ILE A 158 3.34 29.13 -4.31
C ILE A 158 3.70 27.86 -5.10
N GLU A 159 4.98 27.47 -5.11
CA GLU A 159 5.47 26.27 -5.79
C GLU A 159 4.81 24.99 -5.24
N CYS A 160 4.78 24.84 -3.91
CA CYS A 160 4.14 23.70 -3.25
C CYS A 160 2.65 23.64 -3.58
N ARG A 161 1.95 24.79 -3.59
CA ARG A 161 0.53 24.85 -3.93
C ARG A 161 0.26 24.36 -5.35
N TYR A 162 1.03 24.82 -6.33
CA TYR A 162 0.87 24.35 -7.72
C TYR A 162 1.21 22.86 -7.86
N SER A 163 2.27 22.40 -7.20
CA SER A 163 2.63 20.99 -7.18
C SER A 163 1.51 20.11 -6.62
N LEU A 164 0.88 20.55 -5.53
CA LEU A 164 -0.27 19.87 -4.92
C LEU A 164 -1.48 19.86 -5.86
N ILE A 165 -1.80 20.98 -6.50
CA ILE A 165 -2.91 21.06 -7.46
C ILE A 165 -2.69 20.06 -8.61
N LEU A 166 -1.52 20.09 -9.24
CA LEU A 166 -1.21 19.21 -10.38
C LEU A 166 -1.28 17.72 -10.01
N ARG A 167 -0.87 17.36 -8.79
CA ARG A 167 -0.86 15.97 -8.32
C ARG A 167 -2.24 15.48 -7.87
N LEU A 168 -3.11 16.37 -7.43
CA LEU A 168 -4.37 16.04 -6.76
C LEU A 168 -5.62 16.35 -7.59
N GLN A 169 -5.50 17.08 -8.71
CA GLN A 169 -6.64 17.57 -9.49
C GLN A 169 -7.62 16.46 -9.94
N ASP A 170 -7.11 15.27 -10.25
CA ASP A 170 -7.92 14.14 -10.73
C ASP A 170 -8.40 13.23 -9.59
N ILE A 171 -8.05 13.54 -8.35
CA ILE A 171 -8.41 12.76 -7.16
C ILE A 171 -9.62 13.41 -6.48
N LYS A 172 -10.80 12.85 -6.71
CA LYS A 172 -12.06 13.38 -6.14
C LYS A 172 -12.03 13.56 -4.62
N SER A 173 -11.40 12.63 -3.88
CA SER A 173 -11.27 12.72 -2.42
C SER A 173 -10.37 13.87 -1.96
N ALA A 174 -9.55 14.46 -2.84
CA ALA A 174 -8.67 15.59 -2.54
C ALA A 174 -9.33 16.96 -2.70
N GLU A 175 -10.57 17.03 -3.21
CA GLU A 175 -11.28 18.29 -3.50
C GLU A 175 -11.35 19.21 -2.26
N VAL A 176 -11.68 18.63 -1.10
CA VAL A 176 -11.77 19.36 0.17
C VAL A 176 -10.41 19.94 0.57
N LEU A 177 -9.33 19.16 0.41
CA LEU A 177 -7.97 19.60 0.69
C LEU A 177 -7.57 20.76 -0.24
N LEU A 178 -7.77 20.64 -1.55
CA LEU A 178 -7.41 21.67 -2.51
C LEU A 178 -8.21 22.96 -2.32
N LYS A 179 -9.52 22.85 -2.04
CA LYS A 179 -10.36 24.02 -1.75
C LYS A 179 -9.87 24.75 -0.51
N TYR A 180 -9.54 24.02 0.55
CA TYR A 180 -9.08 24.61 1.81
C TYR A 180 -7.66 25.19 1.69
N LEU A 181 -6.75 24.52 0.98
CA LEU A 181 -5.43 25.03 0.64
C LEU A 181 -5.52 26.37 -0.09
N ASN A 182 -6.39 26.48 -1.11
CA ASN A 182 -6.60 27.72 -1.85
C ASN A 182 -7.22 28.82 -0.98
N LYS A 183 -8.13 28.47 -0.07
CA LYS A 183 -8.66 29.42 0.93
C LYS A 183 -7.53 29.99 1.79
N VAL A 184 -6.66 29.13 2.33
CA VAL A 184 -5.53 29.58 3.16
C VAL A 184 -4.61 30.50 2.37
N HIS A 185 -4.24 30.11 1.15
CA HIS A 185 -3.28 30.85 0.31
C HIS A 185 -3.77 32.22 -0.16
N ASN A 186 -5.04 32.28 -0.59
CA ASN A 186 -5.58 33.44 -1.30
C ASN A 186 -6.37 34.38 -0.39
N GLN A 187 -6.81 33.91 0.78
CA GLN A 187 -7.68 34.69 1.66
C GLN A 187 -7.06 34.81 3.06
N ILE A 188 -6.68 33.69 3.66
CA ILE A 188 -6.28 33.70 5.07
C ILE A 188 -4.90 34.33 5.27
N SER A 189 -3.91 33.94 4.47
CA SER A 189 -2.52 34.38 4.67
C SER A 189 -2.26 35.84 4.29
N ILE A 190 -3.17 36.47 3.54
CA ILE A 190 -3.01 37.85 3.05
C ILE A 190 -3.93 38.84 3.75
N ASN A 191 -4.85 38.38 4.60
CA ASN A 191 -5.81 39.25 5.26
C ASN A 191 -5.23 39.80 6.57
N GLU A 192 -5.10 41.13 6.64
CA GLU A 192 -4.55 41.85 7.79
C GLU A 192 -5.45 41.77 9.03
N ASP A 193 -6.76 41.59 8.85
CA ASP A 193 -7.75 41.51 9.93
C ASP A 193 -7.70 40.17 10.68
N ILE A 194 -7.19 39.11 10.02
CA ILE A 194 -7.11 37.77 10.61
C ILE A 194 -6.02 37.74 11.66
N LYS A 195 -6.41 37.59 12.92
CA LYS A 195 -5.47 37.57 14.04
C LYS A 195 -4.66 36.28 14.06
N GLU A 196 -3.50 36.32 14.72
CA GLU A 196 -2.59 35.19 14.87
C GLU A 196 -3.26 33.89 15.33
N LYS A 197 -4.12 33.98 16.35
CA LYS A 197 -4.87 32.81 16.85
C LYS A 197 -5.74 32.16 15.77
N GLU A 198 -6.42 32.98 14.98
CA GLU A 198 -7.30 32.52 13.89
C GLU A 198 -6.48 31.95 12.73
N PHE A 199 -5.38 32.61 12.36
CA PHE A 199 -4.43 32.10 11.36
C PHE A 199 -3.91 30.72 11.75
N ASN A 200 -3.41 30.57 12.99
CA ASN A 200 -2.90 29.29 13.49
C ASN A 200 -3.98 28.20 13.48
N GLN A 201 -5.22 28.54 13.83
CA GLN A 201 -6.34 27.60 13.72
C GLN A 201 -6.58 27.15 12.27
N HIS A 202 -6.44 28.04 11.30
CA HIS A 202 -6.52 27.66 9.89
C HIS A 202 -5.39 26.73 9.44
N ILE A 203 -4.17 26.92 9.95
CA ILE A 203 -3.03 26.04 9.69
C ILE A 203 -3.26 24.64 10.29
N GLU A 204 -3.70 24.55 11.55
CA GLU A 204 -4.03 23.28 12.19
C GLU A 204 -5.15 22.53 11.46
N ASN A 205 -6.17 23.25 11.00
CA ASN A 205 -7.23 22.65 10.19
C ASN A 205 -6.70 22.11 8.84
N LEU A 206 -5.75 22.81 8.20
CA LEU A 206 -5.13 22.34 6.96
C LEU A 206 -4.30 21.06 7.20
N LEU A 207 -3.58 20.98 8.32
CA LEU A 207 -2.88 19.77 8.74
C LEU A 207 -3.85 18.61 8.95
N ALA A 208 -4.95 18.83 9.67
CA ALA A 208 -5.96 17.81 9.95
C ALA A 208 -6.62 17.29 8.67
N ILE A 209 -7.01 18.19 7.74
CA ILE A 209 -7.58 17.79 6.44
C ILE A 209 -6.57 16.99 5.62
N THR A 210 -5.29 17.41 5.61
CA THR A 210 -4.22 16.68 4.93
C THR A 210 -4.02 15.29 5.51
N TYR A 211 -3.95 15.18 6.84
CA TYR A 211 -3.81 13.91 7.53
C TYR A 211 -4.97 12.96 7.20
N ASN A 212 -6.21 13.46 7.28
CA ASN A 212 -7.40 12.67 6.99
C ASN A 212 -7.44 12.20 5.54
N PHE A 213 -7.05 13.06 4.59
CA PHE A 213 -6.93 12.70 3.18
C PHE A 213 -5.91 11.56 2.99
N CYS A 214 -4.67 11.74 3.47
CA CYS A 214 -3.61 10.75 3.33
C CYS A 214 -3.97 9.42 4.01
N ARG A 215 -4.58 9.47 5.20
CA ARG A 215 -5.01 8.28 5.91
C ARG A 215 -6.08 7.52 5.14
N SER A 216 -7.12 8.23 4.69
CA SER A 216 -8.20 7.63 3.90
C SER A 216 -7.70 7.06 2.58
N TYR A 217 -6.72 7.70 1.94
CA TYR A 217 -6.11 7.22 0.69
C TYR A 217 -5.36 5.89 0.88
N ILE A 218 -4.73 5.68 2.04
CA ILE A 218 -4.07 4.42 2.41
C ILE A 218 -5.08 3.34 2.84
N ASP A 219 -6.19 3.72 3.50
CA ASP A 219 -7.15 2.75 4.03
C ASP A 219 -8.14 2.23 2.96
N VAL A 220 -8.59 3.09 2.02
CA VAL A 220 -9.50 2.69 0.91
C VAL A 220 -8.90 1.62 0.00
N SER A 221 -7.57 1.53 -0.05
CA SER A 221 -6.86 0.53 -0.84
C SER A 221 -6.56 -0.78 -0.12
N ALA A 222 -6.68 -0.82 1.22
CA ALA A 222 -6.60 -2.05 1.99
C ALA A 222 -7.88 -2.89 1.89
N LEU A 223 -8.98 -2.27 1.43
CA LEU A 223 -10.31 -2.89 1.26
C LEU A 223 -10.61 -3.31 -0.20
N ASN A 224 -9.77 -2.91 -1.16
CA ASN A 224 -9.90 -3.21 -2.60
C ASN A 224 -8.67 -3.96 -3.13
#